data_AF-A0AAW6Q331-F1
#
_entry.id   AF-A0AAW6Q331-F1
#
_cell.length_a   1.000
_cell.length_b   1.000
_cell.length_c   1.000
_cell.angle_alpha   90.00
_cell.angle_beta   90.00
_cell.angle_gamma   90.00
#
_symmetry.space_group_name_H-M   'P 1'
#
loop_
_entity.id
_entity.type
_entity.pdbx_description
1 polymer ?
#
loop_
_entity_poly.entity_id
_entity_poly.type
_entity_poly.pdbx_seq_one_letter_code
_entity_poly.pdbx_strand_id
1 'polypeptide(L)'
;MDNDKFVELCKEKVAGYTNTTMNLSSVNPPVHISTSDVYVVWLNRTLQNNKALLSTIVSDGMYYEVTYNGDKNELYFDAYSHVHNRAFKLDE
;
A
#
# COMPACT_ATOMS: atom_id res chain seq x y z
N MET A 1 -11.43 11.10 6.52
CA MET A 1 -12.09 9.81 6.86
C MET A 1 -11.63 9.37 8.25
N ASP A 2 -12.35 8.54 8.99
CA ASP A 2 -11.76 7.91 10.18
C ASP A 2 -10.68 6.89 9.79
N ASN A 3 -9.80 6.54 10.74
CA ASN A 3 -8.63 5.72 10.42
C ASN A 3 -9.01 4.32 9.97
N ASP A 4 -10.00 3.70 10.62
CA ASP A 4 -10.40 2.32 10.32
C ASP A 4 -10.99 2.21 8.92
N LYS A 5 -11.91 3.12 8.54
CA LYS A 5 -12.45 3.16 7.17
C LYS A 5 -11.36 3.47 6.14
N PHE A 6 -10.42 4.35 6.48
CA PHE A 6 -9.33 4.67 5.58
C PHE A 6 -8.40 3.48 5.36
N VAL A 7 -8.07 2.74 6.42
CA VAL A 7 -7.24 1.52 6.34
C VAL A 7 -7.91 0.45 5.48
N GLU A 8 -9.20 0.18 5.70
CA GLU A 8 -9.92 -0.80 4.89
C GLU A 8 -9.96 -0.39 3.42
N LEU A 9 -10.26 0.90 3.13
CA LEU A 9 -10.20 1.43 1.77
C LEU A 9 -8.81 1.25 1.13
N CYS A 10 -7.73 1.53 1.87
CA CYS A 10 -6.36 1.35 1.36
C CYS A 10 -6.08 -0.11 1.02
N LYS A 11 -6.43 -1.04 1.93
CA LYS A 11 -6.22 -2.47 1.72
C LYS A 11 -7.00 -3.00 0.51
N GLU A 12 -8.23 -2.55 0.32
CA GLU A 12 -9.05 -2.90 -0.86
C GLU A 12 -8.37 -2.44 -2.16
N LYS A 13 -7.87 -1.19 -2.19
CA LYS A 13 -7.19 -0.66 -3.38
C LYS A 13 -5.89 -1.39 -3.70
N VAL A 14 -5.09 -1.70 -2.68
CA VAL A 14 -3.85 -2.46 -2.86
C VAL A 14 -4.14 -3.88 -3.34
N ALA A 15 -5.02 -4.62 -2.66
CA ALA A 15 -5.37 -5.99 -3.06
C ALA A 15 -5.92 -6.05 -4.50
N GLY A 16 -6.82 -5.12 -4.85
CA GLY A 16 -7.34 -5.00 -6.21
C GLY A 16 -6.26 -4.70 -7.24
N TYR A 17 -5.34 -3.78 -6.94
CA TYR A 17 -4.20 -3.46 -7.81
C TYR A 17 -3.28 -4.66 -8.01
N THR A 18 -2.88 -5.35 -6.94
CA THR A 18 -1.98 -6.52 -7.02
C THR A 18 -2.60 -7.64 -7.83
N ASN A 19 -3.86 -7.99 -7.56
CA ASN A 19 -4.58 -9.04 -8.30
C ASN A 19 -4.78 -8.67 -9.78
N THR A 20 -4.90 -7.40 -10.13
CA THR A 20 -5.07 -6.99 -11.53
C THR A 20 -3.72 -6.97 -12.25
N THR A 21 -2.75 -6.22 -11.72
CA THR A 21 -1.46 -5.97 -12.36
C THR A 21 -0.64 -7.25 -12.52
N MET A 22 -0.61 -8.12 -11.50
CA MET A 22 0.17 -9.37 -11.58
C MET A 22 -0.45 -10.45 -12.46
N ASN A 23 -1.78 -10.50 -12.53
CA ASN A 23 -2.42 -11.48 -13.40
C ASN A 23 -2.36 -11.06 -14.87
N LEU A 24 -2.23 -9.75 -15.16
CA LEU A 24 -1.92 -9.26 -16.50
C LEU A 24 -0.50 -9.62 -16.96
N SER A 25 0.46 -9.78 -16.05
CA SER A 25 1.83 -10.18 -16.39
C SER A 25 2.01 -11.70 -16.57
N SER A 26 0.92 -12.46 -16.75
CA SER A 26 0.94 -13.91 -17.02
C SER A 26 1.71 -14.73 -15.96
N VAL A 27 1.69 -14.28 -14.71
CA VAL A 27 2.27 -15.02 -13.58
C VAL A 27 1.52 -16.35 -13.42
N ASN A 28 2.25 -17.45 -13.31
CA ASN A 28 1.70 -18.79 -13.14
C ASN A 28 2.32 -19.47 -11.91
N PRO A 29 1.56 -19.76 -10.85
CA PRO A 29 0.11 -19.56 -10.71
C PRO A 29 -0.29 -18.08 -10.58
N PRO A 30 -1.54 -17.71 -10.94
CA PRO A 30 -2.04 -16.36 -10.75
C PRO A 30 -2.02 -15.97 -9.27
N VAL A 31 -1.73 -14.70 -9.01
CA VAL A 31 -1.72 -14.15 -7.66
C VAL A 31 -3.13 -13.76 -7.27
N HIS A 32 -3.57 -14.26 -6.12
CA HIS A 32 -4.84 -13.92 -5.51
C HIS A 32 -4.61 -13.59 -4.04
N ILE A 33 -4.71 -12.31 -3.71
CA ILE A 33 -4.64 -11.79 -2.34
C ILE A 33 -5.94 -11.10 -1.96
N SER A 34 -6.19 -11.01 -0.67
CA SER A 34 -7.32 -10.33 -0.04
C SER A 34 -6.84 -9.18 0.85
N THR A 35 -7.75 -8.44 1.47
CA THR A 35 -7.38 -7.35 2.39
C THR A 35 -6.63 -7.84 3.63
N SER A 36 -6.77 -9.12 4.03
CA SER A 36 -5.99 -9.69 5.15
C SER A 36 -4.52 -9.89 4.80
N ASP A 37 -4.20 -9.94 3.51
CA ASP A 37 -2.85 -10.15 2.98
C ASP A 37 -2.12 -8.82 2.73
N VAL A 38 -2.79 -7.69 3.01
CA VAL A 38 -2.24 -6.34 2.93
C VAL A 38 -2.07 -5.80 4.35
N TYR A 39 -0.86 -5.36 4.67
CA TYR A 39 -0.54 -4.78 5.98
C TYR A 39 -0.13 -3.31 5.86
N VAL A 40 -0.49 -2.54 6.89
CA VAL A 40 -0.13 -1.13 7.02
C VAL A 40 1.21 -1.04 7.72
N VAL A 41 2.19 -0.44 7.05
CA VAL A 41 3.52 -0.20 7.59
C VAL A 41 3.56 1.13 8.35
N TRP A 42 2.83 2.12 7.84
CA TRP A 42 2.71 3.41 8.50
C TRP A 42 1.36 4.06 8.20
N LEU A 43 0.85 4.80 9.17
CA LEU A 43 -0.40 5.52 9.06
C LEU A 43 -0.27 6.88 9.75
N ASN A 44 -0.77 7.92 9.08
CA ASN A 44 -1.00 9.22 9.68
C ASN A 44 -2.36 9.76 9.28
N ARG A 45 -2.90 10.58 10.19
CA ARG A 45 -4.02 11.46 9.92
C ARG A 45 -3.67 12.86 10.41
N THR A 46 -3.84 13.84 9.53
CA THR A 46 -3.69 15.26 9.86
C THR A 46 -4.94 15.99 9.39
N LEU A 47 -5.72 16.50 10.35
CA LEU A 47 -7.03 17.12 10.10
C LEU A 47 -7.97 16.17 9.33
N GLN A 48 -8.37 16.55 8.11
CA GLN A 48 -9.25 15.78 7.25
C GLN A 48 -8.51 14.82 6.31
N ASN A 49 -7.18 14.88 6.29
CA ASN A 49 -6.33 14.12 5.37
C ASN A 49 -5.76 12.88 6.06
N ASN A 50 -5.60 11.80 5.28
CA ASN A 50 -4.98 10.57 5.73
C ASN A 50 -3.89 10.13 4.75
N LYS A 51 -2.83 9.50 5.26
CA LYS A 51 -1.81 8.85 4.44
C LYS A 51 -1.46 7.50 5.06
N ALA A 52 -1.40 6.47 4.23
CA ALA A 52 -0.94 5.14 4.62
C ALA A 52 0.17 4.67 3.69
N LEU A 53 1.17 4.03 4.28
CA LEU A 53 2.15 3.22 3.57
C LEU A 53 1.83 1.76 3.81
N LEU A 54 1.75 0.96 2.75
CA LEU A 54 1.32 -0.42 2.78
C LEU A 54 2.26 -1.32 2.00
N SER A 55 2.25 -2.60 2.36
CA SER A 55 2.84 -3.67 1.56
C SER A 55 1.97 -4.93 1.67
N THR A 56 2.34 -5.96 0.92
CA THR A 56 1.61 -7.22 0.87
C THR A 56 2.51 -8.39 1.28
N ILE A 57 1.92 -9.55 1.51
CA ILE A 57 2.70 -10.79 1.71
C ILE A 57 3.39 -11.28 0.43
N VAL A 58 3.07 -10.72 -0.74
CA VAL A 58 3.68 -11.11 -2.01
C VAL A 58 5.13 -10.63 -2.02
N SER A 59 6.05 -11.53 -2.32
CA SER A 59 7.49 -11.23 -2.39
C SER A 59 7.88 -10.64 -3.75
N ASP A 60 7.21 -9.58 -4.17
CA ASP A 60 7.42 -8.86 -5.43
C ASP A 60 8.29 -7.58 -5.26
N GLY A 61 8.59 -7.22 -4.01
CA GLY A 61 9.30 -5.99 -3.67
C GLY A 61 8.44 -4.75 -3.83
N MET A 62 7.11 -4.83 -3.89
CA MET A 62 6.25 -3.67 -4.05
C MET A 62 5.89 -2.99 -2.73
N TYR A 63 5.75 -1.68 -2.82
CA TYR A 63 5.37 -0.80 -1.73
C TYR A 63 4.36 0.22 -2.22
N TYR A 64 3.37 0.54 -1.39
CA TYR A 64 2.24 1.37 -1.80
C TYR A 64 2.09 2.56 -0.87
N GLU A 65 1.80 3.72 -1.45
CA GLU A 65 1.34 4.89 -0.72
C GLU A 65 -0.08 5.20 -1.14
N VAL A 66 -0.97 5.38 -0.17
CA VAL A 66 -2.33 5.85 -0.41
C VAL A 66 -2.54 7.13 0.39
N THR A 67 -3.03 8.17 -0.29
CA THR A 67 -3.30 9.47 0.31
C THR A 67 -4.74 9.86 0.07
N TYR A 68 -5.48 10.13 1.15
CA TYR A 68 -6.83 10.68 1.07
C TYR A 68 -6.79 12.18 1.36
N ASN A 69 -7.24 12.97 0.38
CA ASN A 69 -7.49 14.39 0.52
C ASN A 69 -8.95 14.59 0.97
N GLY A 70 -9.15 14.97 2.22
CA GLY A 70 -10.50 15.15 2.79
C GLY A 70 -11.21 16.41 2.29
N ASP A 71 -10.47 17.46 1.93
CA ASP A 71 -11.06 18.72 1.43
C ASP A 71 -11.64 18.55 0.03
N LYS A 72 -11.00 17.72 -0.81
CA LYS A 72 -11.44 17.43 -2.18
C LYS A 72 -12.19 16.11 -2.32
N ASN A 73 -12.20 15.28 -1.27
CA ASN A 73 -12.72 13.92 -1.30
C ASN A 73 -12.09 13.06 -2.42
N GLU A 74 -10.77 13.09 -2.51
CA GLU A 74 -10.00 12.37 -3.54
C GLU A 74 -9.01 11.38 -2.91
N LEU A 75 -8.72 10.31 -3.63
CA LEU A 75 -7.76 9.30 -3.24
C LEU A 75 -6.64 9.23 -4.28
N TYR A 76 -5.41 9.37 -3.81
CA TYR A 76 -4.19 9.20 -4.60
C TYR A 76 -3.57 7.86 -4.24
N PHE A 77 -3.09 7.13 -5.25
CA PHE A 77 -2.52 5.79 -5.12
C PHE A 77 -1.22 5.74 -5.90
N ASP A 78 -0.13 5.52 -5.18
CA ASP A 78 1.21 5.38 -5.74
C ASP A 78 1.73 3.96 -5.47
N ALA A 79 2.36 3.36 -6.48
CA ALA A 79 2.97 2.04 -6.40
C ALA A 79 4.46 2.15 -6.75
N TYR A 80 5.31 1.62 -5.87
CA TYR A 80 6.77 1.67 -5.98
C TYR A 80 7.35 0.26 -5.95
N SER A 81 8.41 0.03 -6.73
CA SER A 81 9.28 -1.13 -6.55
C SER A 81 10.43 -0.77 -5.61
N HIS A 82 10.61 -1.58 -4.58
CA HIS A 82 11.77 -1.55 -3.71
C HIS A 82 13.02 -1.93 -4.50
N VAL A 83 14.00 -1.04 -4.53
CA VAL A 83 15.25 -1.25 -5.28
C VAL A 83 16.31 -1.90 -4.42
N HIS A 84 16.51 -1.40 -3.19
CA HIS A 84 17.62 -1.81 -2.34
C HIS A 84 17.44 -1.32 -0.89
N ASN A 85 17.95 -2.09 0.06
CA ASN A 85 18.10 -1.69 1.46
C ASN A 85 19.59 -1.67 1.86
N ARG A 86 20.02 -0.63 2.59
CA ARG A 86 21.36 -0.52 3.18
C ARG A 86 21.26 -0.19 4.66
N ALA A 87 21.98 -0.92 5.49
CA ALA A 87 22.26 -0.50 6.85
C ALA A 87 23.48 0.44 6.88
N PHE A 88 23.37 1.55 7.60
CA PHE A 88 24.49 2.43 7.95
C PHE A 88 24.75 2.29 9.44
N LYS A 89 26.02 2.08 9.80
CA LYS A 89 26.45 2.20 11.20
C LYS A 89 26.72 3.67 11.47
N LEU A 90 26.12 4.19 12.54
CA LEU A 90 26.43 5.50 13.08
C LEU A 90 27.38 5.28 14.27
N ASP A 91 28.44 6.07 14.35
CA ASP A 91 29.31 6.09 15.52
C ASP A 91 28.54 6.77 16.68
N GLU A 92 28.69 6.25 17.90
CA GLU A 92 28.07 6.81 19.12
C GLU A 92 28.65 8.18 19.50
#